data_AF-A0A4P9VID8-F1
#
_entry.id   AF-A0A4P9VID8-F1
#
_cell.length_a   1.000
_cell.length_b   1.000
_cell.length_c   1.000
_cell.angle_alpha   90.00
_cell.angle_beta   90.00
_cell.angle_gamma   90.00
#
_symmetry.space_group_name_H-M   'P 1'
#
loop_
_entity.id
_entity.type
_entity.pdbx_description
1 polymer ?
#
loop_
_entity_poly.entity_id
_entity_poly.type
_entity_poly.pdbx_seq_one_letter_code
_entity_poly.pdbx_strand_id
1 'polypeptide(L)'
;MTIDNTTIRQDTHGRYCLNDLHKAAGELRKDRPNYWLSSASTRSLIAELASEADAGNPASPITQPFNTVRGGPNQGSYACKELVYAYAMWISPSFHLKVIRTFDAVATGQVSTALPDFTNPAIAARAWAEEFEGRQEAEQKVLESG
;
A
#
# COMPACT_ATOMS: atom_id res chain seq x y z
N MET A 1 -5.95 1.99 -0.25
CA MET A 1 -4.77 1.88 -1.12
C MET A 1 -4.46 0.41 -1.35
N THR A 2 -3.98 0.05 -2.54
CA THR A 2 -3.63 -1.33 -2.90
C THR A 2 -2.18 -1.42 -3.36
N ILE A 3 -1.46 -2.44 -2.91
CA ILE A 3 -0.09 -2.78 -3.34
C ILE A 3 -0.11 -4.26 -3.74
N ASP A 4 0.30 -4.60 -4.96
CA ASP A 4 0.28 -5.98 -5.47
C ASP A 4 -1.04 -6.72 -5.20
N ASN A 5 -2.14 -6.09 -5.61
CA ASN A 5 -3.51 -6.60 -5.41
C ASN A 5 -3.92 -6.82 -3.94
N THR A 6 -3.12 -6.36 -2.99
CA THR A 6 -3.39 -6.44 -1.56
C THR A 6 -3.87 -5.09 -1.06
N THR A 7 -5.07 -5.05 -0.50
CA THR A 7 -5.59 -3.85 0.14
C THR A 7 -4.84 -3.60 1.45
N ILE A 8 -4.25 -2.41 1.58
CA ILE A 8 -3.58 -1.98 2.80
C ILE A 8 -4.59 -1.20 3.64
N ARG A 9 -4.97 -1.77 4.79
CA ARG A 9 -5.90 -1.13 5.71
C ARG A 9 -5.24 0.03 6.45
N GLN A 10 -6.07 1.02 6.79
CA GLN A 10 -5.71 2.08 7.72
C GLN A 10 -6.54 1.98 8.99
N ASP A 11 -5.98 2.45 10.10
CA ASP A 11 -6.76 2.69 11.31
C ASP A 11 -7.36 4.11 11.34
N THR A 12 -8.09 4.43 12.41
CA THR A 12 -8.73 5.74 12.59
C THR A 12 -7.76 6.91 12.70
N HIS A 13 -6.46 6.65 12.84
CA HIS A 13 -5.40 7.65 12.93
C HIS A 13 -4.59 7.73 11.62
N GLY A 14 -5.06 7.08 10.54
CA GLY A 14 -4.39 7.08 9.25
C GLY A 14 -3.14 6.19 9.16
N ARG A 15 -2.86 5.36 10.17
CA ARG A 15 -1.72 4.43 10.18
C ARG A 15 -2.02 3.21 9.32
N TYR A 16 -1.04 2.72 8.58
CA TYR A 16 -1.17 1.58 7.66
C TYR A 16 -0.85 0.25 8.34
N CYS A 17 -1.58 -0.79 7.98
CA CYS A 17 -1.40 -2.14 8.53
C CYS A 17 -0.14 -2.82 7.95
N LEU A 18 0.89 -3.02 8.77
CA LEU A 18 2.12 -3.73 8.41
C LEU A 18 1.87 -5.21 8.07
N ASN A 19 0.84 -5.83 8.64
CA ASN A 19 0.45 -7.20 8.30
C ASN A 19 -0.07 -7.30 6.87
N ASP A 20 -0.79 -6.29 6.38
CA ASP A 20 -1.26 -6.26 5.00
C ASP A 20 -0.09 -5.96 4.05
N LEU A 21 0.88 -5.12 4.45
CA LEU A 21 2.13 -4.95 3.70
C LEU A 21 2.95 -6.23 3.63
N HIS A 22 3.01 -6.99 4.73
CA HIS A 22 3.71 -8.28 4.76
C HIS A 22 3.12 -9.27 3.76
N LYS A 23 1.78 -9.30 3.66
CA LYS A 23 1.07 -10.09 2.63
C LYS A 23 1.40 -9.60 1.22
N ALA A 24 1.34 -8.29 0.99
CA ALA A 24 1.68 -7.68 -0.31
C ALA A 24 3.13 -8.00 -0.73
N ALA A 25 4.04 -8.16 0.24
CA ALA A 25 5.44 -8.48 0.00
C ALA A 25 5.73 -9.97 -0.23
N GLY A 26 4.71 -10.85 -0.21
CA GLY A 26 4.85 -12.29 -0.41
C GLY A 26 4.88 -13.14 0.86
N GLU A 27 4.51 -12.57 2.01
CA GLU A 27 4.19 -13.27 3.26
C GLU A 27 5.30 -14.20 3.82
N LEU A 28 6.56 -13.98 3.45
CA LEU A 28 7.69 -14.79 3.91
C LEU A 28 7.82 -14.72 5.42
N ARG A 29 8.01 -15.87 6.08
CA ARG A 29 8.08 -15.96 7.55
C ARG A 29 9.14 -15.04 8.16
N LYS A 30 10.32 -14.93 7.52
CA LYS A 30 11.42 -14.07 7.99
C LYS A 30 11.05 -12.59 8.02
N ASP A 31 10.09 -12.18 7.19
CA ASP A 31 9.75 -10.79 6.97
C ASP A 31 8.58 -10.33 7.86
N ARG A 32 8.12 -11.15 8.81
CA ARG A 32 7.00 -10.80 9.69
C ARG A 32 7.24 -9.50 10.47
N PRO A 33 6.23 -8.62 10.62
CA PRO A 33 6.39 -7.33 11.30
C PRO A 33 6.98 -7.43 12.71
N ASN A 34 6.64 -8.48 13.47
CA ASN A 34 7.16 -8.67 14.83
C ASN A 34 8.69 -8.81 14.89
N TYR A 35 9.31 -9.42 13.87
CA TYR A 35 10.78 -9.53 13.83
C TYR A 35 11.42 -8.17 13.61
N TRP A 36 10.92 -7.41 12.64
CA TRP A 36 11.40 -6.06 12.38
C TRP A 36 11.21 -5.12 13.58
N LEU A 37 10.03 -5.15 14.22
CA LEU A 37 9.70 -4.33 15.39
C LEU A 37 10.56 -4.67 16.62
N SER A 38 11.10 -5.88 16.71
CA SER A 38 11.99 -6.28 17.81
C SER A 38 13.41 -5.73 17.68
N SER A 39 13.82 -5.31 16.49
CA SER A 39 15.17 -4.83 16.23
C SER A 39 15.46 -3.52 16.97
N ALA A 40 16.72 -3.32 17.36
CA ALA A 40 17.13 -2.11 18.08
C ALA A 40 16.99 -0.86 17.21
N SER A 41 17.37 -0.94 15.93
CA SER A 41 17.25 0.15 14.97
C SER A 41 15.81 0.61 14.78
N THR A 42 14.85 -0.32 14.64
CA THR A 42 13.44 0.03 14.51
C THR A 42 12.89 0.66 15.77
N ARG A 43 13.27 0.17 16.96
CA ARG A 43 12.86 0.79 18.23
C ARG A 43 13.40 2.21 18.38
N SER A 44 14.65 2.46 17.99
CA SER A 44 15.23 3.81 17.97
C SER A 44 14.50 4.72 16.99
N LEU A 45 14.16 4.23 15.79
CA LEU A 45 13.40 5.00 14.80
C LEU A 45 12.00 5.37 15.32
N ILE A 46 11.30 4.43 15.97
CA ILE A 46 9.98 4.69 16.56
C ILE A 46 10.09 5.74 17.67
N ALA A 47 11.14 5.68 18.50
CA ALA A 47 11.38 6.65 19.57
C ALA A 47 11.64 8.06 19.02
N GLU A 48 12.45 8.18 17.95
CA GLU A 48 12.71 9.45 17.28
C GLU A 48 11.39 10.07 16.77
N LEU A 49 10.60 9.29 16.01
CA LEU A 49 9.32 9.75 15.48
C LEU A 49 8.30 10.11 16.57
N ALA A 50 8.33 9.42 17.71
CA ALA A 50 7.50 9.76 18.86
C ALA A 50 7.94 11.08 19.51
N SER A 51 9.24 11.34 19.59
CA SER A 51 9.75 12.60 20.14
C SER A 51 9.40 13.81 19.28
N GLU A 52 9.39 13.66 17.95
CA GLU A 52 8.96 14.71 17.01
C GLU A 52 7.46 15.02 17.13
N ALA A 53 6.65 14.00 17.43
CA ALA A 53 5.21 14.14 17.69
C ALA A 53 4.94 14.95 18.97
N ASP A 54 5.65 14.61 20.05
CA ASP A 54 5.47 15.24 21.37
C ASP A 54 5.97 16.69 21.42
N ALA A 55 6.91 17.05 20.53
CA ALA A 55 7.42 18.42 20.40
C ALA A 55 6.38 19.44 19.90
N GLY A 56 5.13 19.01 19.64
CA GLY A 56 4.03 19.90 19.25
C GLY A 56 4.25 20.56 17.90
N ASN A 57 5.09 19.96 17.04
CA ASN A 57 5.34 20.47 15.71
C ASN A 57 4.04 20.40 14.90
N PRO A 58 3.39 21.54 14.56
CA PRO A 58 2.12 21.54 13.84
C PRO A 58 2.26 20.99 12.41
N ALA A 59 3.49 20.87 11.90
CA ALA A 59 3.79 20.22 10.63
C ALA A 59 3.91 18.68 10.74
N SER A 60 3.96 18.11 11.96
CA SER A 60 3.97 16.67 12.16
C SER A 60 2.53 16.16 12.34
N PRO A 61 1.91 15.53 11.32
CA PRO A 61 0.58 14.94 11.44
C PRO A 61 0.56 13.67 12.32
N ILE A 62 1.72 13.26 12.84
CA ILE A 62 1.91 11.99 13.52
C ILE A 62 1.69 12.21 15.01
N THR A 63 0.50 11.92 15.53
CA THR A 63 0.26 11.98 17.00
C THR A 63 0.76 10.71 17.71
N GLN A 64 0.82 9.59 16.98
CA GLN A 64 1.35 8.31 17.46
C GLN A 64 1.91 7.52 16.26
N PRO A 65 3.23 7.27 16.18
CA PRO A 65 3.82 6.66 14.99
C PRO A 65 3.45 5.18 14.81
N PHE A 66 3.09 4.49 15.89
CA PHE A 66 2.86 3.05 15.90
C PHE A 66 1.72 2.65 16.85
N ASN A 67 0.98 1.61 16.49
CA ASN A 67 -0.01 0.97 17.34
C ASN A 67 -0.10 -0.54 17.05
N THR A 68 -0.40 -1.34 18.07
CA THR A 68 -0.68 -2.77 17.90
C THR A 68 -2.10 -3.06 18.37
N VAL A 69 -2.94 -3.53 17.46
CA VAL A 69 -4.30 -3.99 17.76
C VAL A 69 -4.26 -5.50 17.95
N ARG A 70 -4.77 -5.96 19.10
CA ARG A 70 -4.83 -7.38 19.45
C ARG A 70 -6.27 -7.86 19.46
N GLY A 71 -6.52 -9.01 18.82
CA GLY A 71 -7.85 -9.62 18.74
C GLY A 71 -8.78 -8.93 17.73
N GLY A 72 -9.84 -9.65 17.36
CA GLY A 72 -10.83 -9.17 16.41
C GLY A 72 -10.36 -9.11 14.94
N PRO A 73 -11.21 -8.61 14.03
CA PRO A 73 -10.94 -8.58 12.59
C PRO A 73 -9.84 -7.57 12.20
N ASN A 74 -9.66 -6.53 13.02
CA ASN A 74 -8.68 -5.45 12.79
C ASN A 74 -7.36 -5.67 13.53
N GLN A 75 -7.07 -6.92 13.93
CA GLN A 75 -5.78 -7.23 14.54
C GLN A 75 -4.62 -6.98 13.57
N GLY A 76 -3.52 -6.46 14.11
CA GLY A 76 -2.30 -6.18 13.35
C GLY A 76 -1.46 -5.07 13.96
N SER A 77 -0.28 -4.90 13.37
CA SER A 77 0.62 -3.79 13.66
C SER A 77 0.34 -2.65 12.68
N TYR A 78 0.07 -1.45 13.18
CA TYR A 78 -0.27 -0.26 12.40
C TYR A 78 0.80 0.79 12.58
N ALA A 79 1.27 1.38 11.48
CA ALA A 79 2.39 2.31 11.50
C ALA A 79 2.17 3.53 10.58
N CYS A 80 2.80 4.65 10.92
CA CYS A 80 2.84 5.85 10.07
C CYS A 80 3.63 5.59 8.77
N LYS A 81 3.59 6.56 7.85
CA LYS A 81 4.14 6.46 6.51
C LYS A 81 5.67 6.19 6.51
N GLU A 82 6.39 6.83 7.42
CA GLU A 82 7.84 6.72 7.58
C GLU A 82 8.24 5.29 7.98
N LEU A 83 7.51 4.71 8.93
CA LEU A 83 7.71 3.33 9.35
C LEU A 83 7.31 2.32 8.27
N VAL A 84 6.30 2.64 7.46
CA VAL A 84 5.96 1.84 6.27
C VAL A 84 7.13 1.78 5.30
N TYR A 85 7.77 2.91 5.01
CA TYR A 85 8.96 2.94 4.15
C TYR A 85 10.13 2.17 4.75
N ALA A 86 10.42 2.38 6.04
CA ALA A 86 11.50 1.67 6.72
C ALA A 86 11.28 0.16 6.76
N TYR A 87 10.04 -0.29 6.99
CA TYR A 87 9.70 -1.70 6.96
C TYR A 87 9.85 -2.28 5.55
N ALA A 88 9.33 -1.60 4.53
CA ALA A 88 9.45 -2.03 3.14
C ALA A 88 10.92 -2.14 2.69
N MET A 89 11.75 -1.16 3.08
CA MET A 89 13.20 -1.17 2.86
C MET A 89 13.86 -2.39 3.48
N TRP A 90 13.49 -2.72 4.72
CA TRP A 90 14.03 -3.88 5.42
C TRP A 90 13.64 -5.22 4.78
N ILE A 91 12.44 -5.32 4.20
CA ILE A 91 12.01 -6.52 3.47
C ILE A 91 12.84 -6.71 2.19
N SER A 92 12.82 -5.72 1.29
CA SER A 92 13.63 -5.74 0.07
C SER A 92 13.66 -4.38 -0.65
N PRO A 93 14.75 -4.04 -1.36
CA PRO A 93 14.82 -2.83 -2.17
C PRO A 93 13.72 -2.74 -3.24
N SER A 94 13.40 -3.85 -3.90
CA SER A 94 12.37 -3.88 -4.95
C SER A 94 10.97 -3.58 -4.39
N PHE A 95 10.64 -4.15 -3.23
CA PHE A 95 9.37 -3.86 -2.57
C PHE A 95 9.32 -2.41 -2.06
N HIS A 96 10.41 -1.91 -1.50
CA HIS A 96 10.52 -0.52 -1.07
C HIS A 96 10.21 0.49 -2.18
N LEU A 97 10.81 0.32 -3.37
CA LEU A 97 10.53 1.17 -4.52
C LEU A 97 9.06 1.13 -4.95
N LYS A 98 8.42 -0.04 -4.86
CA LYS A 98 6.99 -0.19 -5.17
C LYS A 98 6.13 0.58 -4.18
N VAL A 99 6.44 0.49 -2.89
CA VAL A 99 5.75 1.24 -1.84
C VAL A 99 5.90 2.74 -2.08
N ILE A 100 7.12 3.25 -2.31
CA ILE A 100 7.35 4.68 -2.62
C ILE A 100 6.47 5.11 -3.80
N ARG A 101 6.55 4.41 -4.94
CA ARG A 101 5.79 4.76 -6.15
C ARG A 101 4.29 4.75 -5.92
N THR A 102 3.79 3.81 -5.11
CA THR A 102 2.36 3.73 -4.79
C THR A 102 1.92 4.93 -3.95
N PHE A 103 2.70 5.27 -2.92
CA PHE A 103 2.40 6.42 -2.08
C PHE A 103 2.53 7.75 -2.84
N ASP A 104 3.52 7.88 -3.72
CA ASP A 104 3.68 9.05 -4.58
C ASP A 104 2.50 9.19 -5.54
N ALA A 105 2.09 8.10 -6.20
CA ALA A 105 0.92 8.11 -7.07
C ALA A 105 -0.37 8.50 -6.32
N VAL A 106 -0.55 8.04 -5.08
CA VAL A 106 -1.67 8.45 -4.23
C VAL A 106 -1.59 9.95 -3.90
N ALA A 107 -0.40 10.46 -3.59
CA ALA A 107 -0.20 11.86 -3.22
C ALA A 107 -0.36 12.83 -4.41
N THR A 108 0.05 12.43 -5.61
CA THR A 108 -0.06 13.24 -6.84
C THR A 108 -1.40 13.07 -7.55
N GLY A 109 -2.30 12.24 -7.02
CA GLY A 109 -3.57 11.90 -7.68
C GLY A 109 -3.39 11.05 -8.95
N GLN A 110 -2.19 10.51 -9.17
CA GLN A 110 -1.88 9.61 -10.29
C GLN A 110 -2.30 8.16 -10.04
N VAL A 111 -3.08 7.87 -8.99
CA VAL A 111 -3.80 6.60 -8.88
C VAL A 111 -4.84 6.58 -10.00
N SER A 112 -4.38 6.17 -11.17
CA SER A 112 -5.16 5.51 -12.19
C SER A 112 -5.75 4.27 -11.51
N THR A 113 -6.85 4.44 -10.79
CA THR A 113 -7.95 3.50 -10.93
C THR A 113 -8.10 3.33 -12.43
N ALA A 114 -8.07 2.11 -12.93
CA ALA A 114 -8.29 1.77 -14.34
C ALA A 114 -9.71 2.18 -14.78
N LEU A 115 -9.96 3.48 -14.73
CA LEU A 115 -11.05 4.20 -15.30
C LEU A 115 -10.39 4.97 -16.45
N PRO A 116 -10.90 4.84 -17.68
CA PRO A 116 -10.38 5.61 -18.78
C PRO A 116 -10.42 7.10 -18.43
N ASP A 117 -9.43 7.84 -18.94
CA ASP A 117 -9.42 9.30 -18.81
C ASP A 117 -10.66 9.89 -19.50
N PHE A 118 -11.69 10.21 -18.70
CA PHE A 118 -12.95 10.79 -19.18
C PHE A 118 -12.84 12.29 -19.49
N THR A 119 -11.68 12.91 -19.26
CA THR A 119 -11.44 14.31 -19.61
C THR A 119 -11.47 14.50 -21.13
N ASN A 120 -11.23 13.41 -21.88
CA ASN A 120 -11.39 13.37 -23.33
C ASN A 120 -12.37 12.25 -23.75
N PRO A 121 -13.58 12.59 -24.23
CA PRO A 121 -14.58 11.58 -24.62
C PRO A 121 -14.10 10.67 -25.76
N ALA A 122 -13.16 11.12 -26.60
CA ALA A 122 -12.62 10.30 -27.68
C ALA A 122 -11.64 9.22 -27.18
N ILE A 123 -10.90 9.47 -26.09
CA ILE A 123 -9.99 8.46 -25.50
C ILE A 123 -10.82 7.41 -24.76
N ALA A 124 -11.83 7.83 -24.00
CA ALA A 124 -12.74 6.92 -23.32
C ALA A 124 -13.50 5.99 -24.28
N ALA A 125 -13.99 6.52 -25.41
CA ALA A 125 -14.67 5.70 -26.43
C ALA A 125 -13.77 4.65 -27.08
N ARG A 126 -12.48 4.99 -27.32
CA ARG A 126 -11.50 4.05 -27.89
C ARG A 126 -11.16 2.91 -26.94
N ALA A 127 -10.91 3.21 -25.67
CA ALA A 127 -10.63 2.20 -24.65
C ALA A 127 -11.79 1.20 -24.49
N TRP A 128 -13.04 1.69 -24.53
CA TRP A 128 -14.22 0.82 -24.47
C TRP A 128 -14.38 -0.05 -25.72
N ALA A 129 -14.08 0.49 -26.92
CA ALA A 129 -14.11 -0.26 -28.16
C ALA A 129 -13.07 -1.40 -28.16
N GLU A 130 -11.84 -1.13 -27.75
CA GLU A 130 -10.76 -2.12 -27.65
C GLU A 130 -11.11 -3.26 -26.68
N GLU A 131 -11.71 -2.94 -25.53
CA GLU A 131 -12.14 -3.95 -24.55
C GLU A 131 -13.28 -4.83 -25.09
N PHE A 132 -14.26 -4.21 -25.76
CA PHE A 132 -15.40 -4.93 -26.34
C PHE A 132 -14.96 -5.85 -27.48
N GLU A 133 -14.09 -5.38 -28.37
CA GLU A 133 -13.51 -6.17 -29.46
C GLU A 133 -12.68 -7.35 -28.91
N GLY A 134 -11.80 -7.10 -27.94
CA GLY A 134 -11.00 -8.16 -27.30
C GLY A 134 -11.86 -9.22 -26.61
N ARG A 135 -12.99 -8.83 -26.02
CA ARG A 135 -13.96 -9.76 -25.43
C ARG A 135 -14.65 -10.62 -26.48
N GLN A 136 -15.04 -10.05 -27.62
CA GLN A 136 -15.63 -10.83 -28.72
C GLN A 136 -14.64 -11.80 -29.34
N GLU A 137 -13.38 -11.39 -29.55
CA GLU A 137 -12.35 -12.28 -30.09
C GLU A 137 -12.04 -13.45 -29.15
N ALA A 138 -12.05 -13.21 -27.84
CA ALA A 138 -11.88 -14.26 -26.84
C ALA A 138 -13.06 -15.24 -26.85
N GLU A 139 -14.29 -14.74 -26.92
CA GLU A 139 -15.51 -15.56 -27.01
C GLU A 139 -15.54 -16.39 -28.30
N GLN A 140 -15.11 -15.82 -29.43
CA GLN A 140 -15.05 -16.50 -30.71
C GLN A 140 -13.97 -17.60 -30.74
N LYS A 141 -12.78 -17.35 -30.18
CA LYS A 141 -11.72 -18.36 -30.06
C LYS A 141 -12.10 -19.53 -29.15
N VAL A 142 -12.88 -19.29 -28.09
CA VAL A 142 -13.40 -20.35 -27.21
C VAL A 142 -14.42 -21.22 -27.96
N LEU A 143 -15.24 -20.61 -28.83
CA LEU A 143 -16.23 -21.34 -29.63
C LEU A 143 -15.60 -22.15 -30.77
N GLU A 144 -14.49 -21.68 -31.35
CA GLU A 144 -13.78 -22.37 -32.42
C GLU A 144 -12.84 -23.49 -31.93
N SER A 145 -12.61 -23.61 -30.63
CA SER A 145 -11.70 -24.59 -30.01
C SER A 145 -12.40 -25.73 -29.24
N GLY A 146 -13.74 -25.77 -29.24
CA GLY A 146 -14.56 -26.85 -28.65
C GLY A 146 -15.24 -27.70 -29.71
#